data_AF-A0AAW1IL45-F1
#
_entry.id   AF-A0AAW1IL45-F1
#
_cell.length_a   1.000
_cell.length_b   1.000
_cell.length_c   1.000
_cell.angle_alpha   90.00
_cell.angle_beta   90.00
_cell.angle_gamma   90.00
#
_symmetry.space_group_name_H-M   'P 1'
#
loop_
_entity.id
_entity.type
_entity.pdbx_description
1 polymer ?
#
loop_
_entity_poly.entity_id
_entity_poly.type
_entity_poly.pdbx_seq_one_letter_code
_entity_poly.pdbx_strand_id
1 'polypeptide(L)'
;MVSETPSKLPTIELGGENTKTGTNQWKTTCKNIRKAMEEFGCFIAIYDKVSIDLHNKVFKVIEPMFDLPEEVKARNWSNLPYHGYYKPGYPMPLLDSFGVENAPSFDMTVKFTTLLWPHGNPQFCETLHEYAKKTSELEQLVTRMIFESYGVEKYLESHLKSTSYLLRIAKYRVPYKDEDNLGALGHTDKNFVTILHQNDIHGLEVLTKDGQHWLSYDHSSPQSFVVMAGEPFLVCLFNSLVLIPCKNTRVCF
;
A
#
# COMPACT_ATOMS: atom_id res chain seq x y z
N MET A 1 3.10 -19.87 -28.82
CA MET A 1 1.83 -19.11 -28.69
C MET A 1 2.18 -17.82 -27.96
N VAL A 2 1.95 -16.67 -28.58
CA VAL A 2 2.11 -15.38 -27.91
C VAL A 2 0.96 -15.30 -26.91
N SER A 3 1.23 -15.40 -25.62
CA SER A 3 0.19 -15.10 -24.63
C SER A 3 -0.08 -13.60 -24.73
N GLU A 4 -1.31 -13.21 -25.04
CA GLU A 4 -1.71 -11.81 -24.96
C GLU A 4 -1.44 -11.32 -23.53
N THR A 5 -0.56 -10.33 -23.40
CA THR A 5 -0.26 -9.72 -22.11
C THR A 5 -1.54 -9.03 -21.61
N PRO A 6 -2.06 -9.38 -20.43
CA PRO A 6 -3.31 -8.80 -19.94
C PRO A 6 -3.19 -7.29 -19.81
N SER A 7 -4.15 -6.55 -20.34
CA SER A 7 -4.12 -5.08 -20.38
C SER A 7 -4.55 -4.42 -19.07
N LYS A 8 -4.97 -5.19 -18.06
CA LYS A 8 -5.47 -4.70 -16.77
C LYS A 8 -5.06 -5.64 -15.64
N LEU A 9 -4.87 -5.07 -14.44
CA LEU A 9 -4.65 -5.83 -13.22
C LEU A 9 -5.90 -6.63 -12.82
N PRO A 10 -5.75 -7.83 -12.25
CA PRO A 10 -6.88 -8.60 -11.75
C PRO A 10 -7.54 -7.89 -10.56
N THR A 11 -8.86 -7.84 -10.56
CA THR A 11 -9.67 -7.30 -9.45
C THR A 11 -10.29 -8.44 -8.65
N ILE A 12 -10.21 -8.35 -7.32
CA ILE A 12 -10.68 -9.37 -6.38
C ILE A 12 -11.52 -8.70 -5.29
N GLU A 13 -12.76 -9.15 -5.13
CA GLU A 13 -13.65 -8.66 -4.08
C GLU A 13 -13.36 -9.35 -2.73
N LEU A 14 -13.04 -8.55 -1.71
CA LEU A 14 -12.72 -8.99 -0.35
C LEU A 14 -13.80 -8.54 0.65
N GLY A 15 -15.05 -8.92 0.36
CA GLY A 15 -16.20 -8.72 1.24
C GLY A 15 -17.08 -9.97 1.34
N GLY A 16 -18.05 -9.96 2.25
CA GLY A 16 -19.05 -11.03 2.38
C GLY A 16 -18.46 -12.45 2.49
N GLU A 17 -19.03 -13.40 1.74
CA GLU A 17 -18.63 -14.81 1.73
C GLU A 17 -17.16 -15.04 1.35
N ASN A 18 -16.56 -14.15 0.54
CA ASN A 18 -15.16 -14.28 0.12
C ASN A 18 -14.17 -14.17 1.29
N THR A 19 -14.61 -13.61 2.42
CA THR A 19 -13.80 -13.44 3.64
C THR A 19 -14.12 -14.46 4.73
N LYS A 20 -15.08 -15.36 4.51
CA LYS A 20 -15.46 -16.39 5.48
C LYS A 20 -14.60 -17.64 5.34
N THR A 21 -13.64 -17.80 6.25
CA THR A 21 -12.70 -18.94 6.26
C THR A 21 -13.41 -20.28 6.15
N GLY A 22 -12.85 -21.18 5.33
CA GLY A 22 -13.33 -22.55 5.15
C GLY A 22 -14.45 -22.74 4.11
N THR A 23 -15.07 -21.67 3.62
CA THR A 23 -16.07 -21.75 2.54
C THR A 23 -15.42 -22.05 1.17
N ASN A 24 -16.23 -22.48 0.20
CA ASN A 24 -15.74 -22.68 -1.17
C ASN A 24 -15.33 -21.37 -1.84
N GLN A 25 -16.05 -20.28 -1.54
CA GLN A 25 -15.72 -18.92 -1.97
C GLN A 25 -14.35 -18.51 -1.45
N TRP A 26 -14.11 -18.66 -0.14
CA TRP A 26 -12.80 -18.40 0.47
C TRP A 26 -11.66 -19.14 -0.24
N LYS A 27 -11.79 -20.47 -0.44
CA LYS A 27 -10.76 -21.27 -1.13
C LYS A 27 -10.51 -20.78 -2.56
N THR A 28 -11.58 -20.39 -3.26
CA THR A 28 -11.49 -19.83 -4.62
C THR A 28 -10.76 -18.48 -4.61
N THR A 29 -11.09 -17.61 -3.65
CA THR A 29 -10.42 -16.31 -3.45
C THR A 29 -8.94 -16.49 -3.12
N CYS A 30 -8.57 -17.41 -2.22
CA CYS A 30 -7.18 -17.74 -1.93
C CYS A 30 -6.41 -18.14 -3.20
N LYS A 31 -7.01 -18.99 -4.04
CA LYS A 31 -6.40 -19.41 -5.32
C LYS A 31 -6.24 -18.24 -6.29
N ASN A 32 -7.23 -17.35 -6.38
CA ASN A 32 -7.19 -16.18 -7.25
C ASN A 32 -6.12 -15.18 -6.82
N ILE A 33 -6.02 -14.90 -5.51
CA ILE A 33 -4.96 -14.05 -4.93
C ILE A 33 -3.58 -14.63 -5.25
N ARG A 34 -3.39 -15.92 -5.00
CA ARG A 34 -2.13 -16.60 -5.32
C ARG A 34 -1.76 -16.44 -6.78
N LYS A 35 -2.70 -16.74 -7.69
CA LYS A 35 -2.47 -16.60 -9.13
C LYS A 35 -2.11 -15.17 -9.51
N ALA A 36 -2.84 -14.19 -8.99
CA ALA A 36 -2.57 -12.79 -9.28
C ALA A 36 -1.18 -12.35 -8.78
N MET A 37 -0.79 -12.76 -7.58
CA MET A 37 0.54 -12.51 -7.02
C MET A 37 1.64 -13.20 -7.85
N GLU A 38 1.44 -14.41 -8.35
CA GLU A 38 2.43 -15.15 -9.16
C GLU A 38 2.58 -14.61 -10.60
N GLU A 39 1.49 -14.09 -11.18
CA GLU A 39 1.45 -13.59 -12.56
C GLU A 39 1.81 -12.11 -12.65
N PHE A 40 1.28 -11.28 -11.74
CA PHE A 40 1.37 -9.82 -11.80
C PHE A 40 2.17 -9.22 -10.65
N GLY A 41 2.45 -9.97 -9.58
CA GLY A 41 3.03 -9.45 -8.34
C GLY A 41 2.09 -8.52 -7.55
N CYS A 42 0.87 -8.31 -8.03
CA CYS A 42 -0.13 -7.47 -7.39
C CYS A 42 -1.55 -7.77 -7.90
N PHE A 43 -2.55 -7.20 -7.24
CA PHE A 43 -3.95 -7.20 -7.67
C PHE A 43 -4.70 -6.01 -7.07
N ILE A 44 -5.88 -5.72 -7.60
CA ILE A 44 -6.80 -4.73 -7.04
C ILE A 44 -7.76 -5.44 -6.08
N ALA A 45 -7.72 -5.09 -4.81
CA ALA A 45 -8.68 -5.53 -3.80
C ALA A 45 -9.83 -4.53 -3.70
N ILE A 46 -11.08 -5.01 -3.79
CA ILE A 46 -12.26 -4.23 -3.40
C ILE A 46 -12.59 -4.58 -1.95
N TYR A 47 -12.47 -3.61 -1.04
CA TYR A 47 -12.56 -3.85 0.40
C TYR A 47 -13.56 -2.91 1.07
N ASP A 48 -14.68 -3.47 1.51
CA ASP A 48 -15.84 -2.72 1.99
C ASP A 48 -15.71 -2.16 3.40
N LYS A 49 -14.79 -2.68 4.23
CA LYS A 49 -14.61 -2.21 5.61
C LYS A 49 -13.94 -0.85 5.71
N VAL A 50 -13.28 -0.38 4.66
CA VAL A 50 -12.96 1.04 4.52
C VAL A 50 -14.15 1.69 3.83
N SER A 51 -14.95 2.43 4.61
CA SER A 51 -16.10 3.12 4.08
C SER A 51 -15.69 4.30 3.20
N ILE A 52 -16.56 4.70 2.28
CA ILE A 52 -16.38 5.91 1.47
C ILE A 52 -16.24 7.14 2.38
N ASP A 53 -16.98 7.18 3.50
CA ASP A 53 -16.86 8.25 4.48
C ASP A 53 -15.47 8.30 5.13
N LEU A 54 -14.89 7.14 5.48
CA LEU A 54 -13.55 7.08 6.04
C LEU A 54 -12.51 7.50 5.00
N HIS A 55 -12.62 7.03 3.75
CA HIS A 55 -11.79 7.49 2.63
C HIS A 55 -11.81 9.03 2.53
N ASN A 56 -13.00 9.62 2.44
CA ASN A 56 -13.17 11.07 2.31
C ASN A 56 -12.60 11.83 3.51
N LYS A 57 -12.82 11.32 4.73
CA LYS A 57 -12.27 11.91 5.95
C LYS A 57 -10.74 11.88 5.95
N VAL A 58 -10.12 10.76 5.57
CA VAL A 58 -8.66 10.60 5.54
C VAL A 58 -8.04 11.63 4.60
N PHE A 59 -8.49 11.70 3.35
CA PHE A 59 -7.94 12.67 2.39
C PHE A 59 -8.16 14.12 2.84
N LYS A 60 -9.30 14.41 3.46
CA LYS A 60 -9.58 15.74 4.03
C LYS A 60 -8.67 16.11 5.20
N VAL A 61 -8.35 15.18 6.11
CA VAL A 61 -7.52 15.51 7.29
C VAL A 61 -6.02 15.54 6.98
N ILE A 62 -5.56 14.80 5.96
CA ILE A 62 -4.14 14.83 5.54
C ILE A 62 -3.80 16.07 4.69
N GLU A 63 -4.77 16.71 4.05
CA GLU A 63 -4.53 17.93 3.26
C GLU A 63 -3.86 19.04 4.10
N PRO A 64 -4.44 19.50 5.23
CA PRO A 64 -3.81 20.50 6.09
C PRO A 64 -2.47 20.06 6.69
N MET A 65 -2.22 18.75 6.81
CA MET A 65 -0.95 18.21 7.30
C MET A 65 0.21 18.62 6.38
N PHE A 66 -0.01 18.59 5.07
CA PHE A 66 1.02 18.97 4.08
C PHE A 66 1.25 20.47 4.00
N ASP A 67 0.28 21.27 4.44
CA ASP A 67 0.34 22.73 4.46
C ASP A 67 1.01 23.29 5.73
N LEU A 68 1.37 22.42 6.68
CA LEU A 68 2.14 22.81 7.87
C LEU A 68 3.52 23.38 7.48
N PRO A 69 4.08 24.31 8.28
CA PRO A 69 5.44 24.81 8.08
C PRO A 69 6.45 23.66 8.05
N GLU A 70 7.47 23.79 7.22
CA GLU A 70 8.48 22.73 7.04
C GLU A 70 9.15 22.34 8.37
N GLU A 71 9.41 23.31 9.24
CA GLU A 71 10.02 23.07 10.55
C GLU A 71 9.12 22.22 11.46
N VAL A 72 7.81 22.28 11.27
CA VAL A 72 6.83 21.43 11.97
C VAL A 72 6.84 20.03 11.37
N LYS A 73 6.79 19.91 10.04
CA LYS A 73 6.84 18.62 9.34
C LYS A 73 8.14 17.85 9.67
N ALA A 74 9.26 18.56 9.73
CA ALA A 74 10.58 18.02 10.07
C ALA A 74 10.69 17.47 11.50
N ARG A 75 9.74 17.75 12.40
CA ARG A 75 9.68 17.12 13.73
C ARG A 75 9.40 15.61 13.64
N ASN A 76 8.76 15.15 12.56
CA ASN A 76 8.65 13.72 12.26
C ASN A 76 9.95 13.19 11.66
N TRP A 77 11.04 13.23 12.41
CA TRP A 77 12.34 12.76 11.93
C TRP A 77 12.56 11.28 12.28
N SER A 78 13.22 10.55 11.37
CA SER A 78 13.70 9.19 11.61
C SER A 78 15.01 8.97 10.88
N ASN A 79 15.91 8.18 11.48
CA ASN A 79 17.11 7.68 10.84
C ASN A 79 16.85 6.44 9.95
N LEU A 80 15.67 5.84 10.05
CA LEU A 80 15.25 4.74 9.21
C LEU A 80 14.68 5.28 7.89
N PRO A 81 15.12 4.77 6.72
CA PRO A 81 14.57 5.18 5.44
C PRO A 81 13.05 5.06 5.41
N TYR A 82 12.36 6.07 4.89
CA TYR A 82 10.89 6.13 4.72
C TYR A 82 10.04 6.25 6.01
N HIS A 83 10.64 6.19 7.20
CA HIS A 83 9.89 6.21 8.47
C HIS A 83 9.55 7.63 8.99
N GLY A 84 10.22 8.66 8.47
CA GLY A 84 10.01 10.05 8.85
C GLY A 84 9.40 10.91 7.74
N TYR A 85 9.48 12.22 7.92
CA TYR A 85 9.19 13.23 6.92
C TYR A 85 10.26 13.20 5.82
N TYR A 86 9.81 13.09 4.58
CA TYR A 86 10.61 13.30 3.39
C TYR A 86 10.24 14.65 2.78
N LYS A 87 11.20 15.58 2.83
CA LYS A 87 11.08 16.86 2.16
C LYS A 87 11.27 16.67 0.65
N PRO A 88 10.42 17.28 -0.20
CA PRO A 88 10.64 17.33 -1.64
C PRO A 88 12.05 17.81 -1.98
N GLY A 89 12.77 17.01 -2.75
CA GLY A 89 14.16 17.28 -3.13
C GLY A 89 14.75 16.13 -3.93
N TYR A 90 16.02 16.24 -4.33
CA TYR A 90 16.68 15.16 -5.05
C TYR A 90 16.75 13.89 -4.19
N PRO A 91 16.40 12.69 -4.72
CA PRO A 91 16.06 12.40 -6.12
C PRO A 91 14.56 12.43 -6.47
N MET A 92 13.65 12.70 -5.53
CA MET A 92 12.20 12.72 -5.75
C MET A 92 11.62 14.14 -5.48
N PRO A 93 11.83 15.10 -6.40
CA PRO A 93 11.48 16.51 -6.18
C PRO A 93 9.98 16.80 -6.13
N LEU A 94 9.14 15.84 -6.55
CA LEU A 94 7.69 15.96 -6.52
C LEU A 94 7.07 15.41 -5.22
N LEU A 95 7.80 14.57 -4.48
CA LEU A 95 7.29 13.82 -3.34
C LEU A 95 7.44 14.59 -2.03
N ASP A 96 6.32 14.87 -1.37
CA ASP A 96 6.23 15.23 0.04
C ASP A 96 5.62 14.04 0.77
N SER A 97 6.28 13.48 1.80
CA SER A 97 5.71 12.30 2.49
C SER A 97 6.06 12.19 3.96
N PHE A 98 5.25 11.42 4.67
CA PHE A 98 5.42 11.07 6.07
C PHE A 98 5.35 9.56 6.26
N GLY A 99 6.27 9.01 7.05
CA GLY A 99 6.11 7.70 7.67
C GLY A 99 5.48 7.83 9.06
N VAL A 100 4.55 6.92 9.38
CA VAL A 100 3.93 6.78 10.69
C VAL A 100 4.10 5.35 11.16
N GLU A 101 5.04 5.16 12.10
CA GLU A 101 5.35 3.85 12.65
C GLU A 101 4.18 3.30 13.46
N ASN A 102 3.79 2.07 13.15
CA ASN A 102 2.74 1.31 13.84
C ASN A 102 1.44 2.10 14.05
N ALA A 103 0.98 2.81 13.01
CA ALA A 103 -0.27 3.58 13.01
C ALA A 103 -1.54 2.78 13.46
N PRO A 104 -1.63 1.44 13.30
CA PRO A 104 -2.72 0.69 13.93
C PRO A 104 -2.73 0.72 15.46
N SER A 105 -1.66 1.19 16.12
CA SER A 105 -1.63 1.54 17.55
C SER A 105 -2.09 2.98 17.76
N PHE A 106 -3.07 3.17 18.65
CA PHE A 106 -3.59 4.50 18.97
C PHE A 106 -2.50 5.39 19.59
N ASP A 107 -1.72 4.87 20.54
CA ASP A 107 -0.65 5.61 21.21
C ASP A 107 0.41 6.11 20.22
N MET A 108 0.76 5.29 19.22
CA MET A 108 1.70 5.67 18.18
C MET A 108 1.14 6.76 17.25
N THR A 109 -0.16 6.69 16.95
CA THR A 109 -0.85 7.72 16.17
C THR A 109 -0.97 9.04 16.95
N VAL A 110 -1.22 8.99 18.27
CA VAL A 110 -1.21 10.15 19.17
C VAL A 110 0.19 10.77 19.20
N LYS A 111 1.23 9.95 19.33
CA LYS A 111 2.63 10.40 19.31
C LYS A 111 2.95 11.15 18.01
N PHE A 112 2.62 10.57 16.86
CA PHE A 112 2.80 11.22 15.56
C PHE A 112 2.00 12.53 15.46
N THR A 113 0.73 12.51 15.85
CA THR A 113 -0.13 13.71 15.82
C THR A 113 0.45 14.83 16.68
N THR A 114 0.99 14.51 17.86
CA THR A 114 1.55 15.49 18.81
C THR A 114 2.82 16.15 18.27
N LEU A 115 3.60 15.47 17.42
CA LEU A 115 4.77 16.08 16.76
C LEU A 115 4.35 17.26 15.88
N LEU A 116 3.25 17.09 15.14
CA LEU A 116 2.73 18.08 14.20
C LEU A 116 1.86 19.13 14.89
N TRP A 117 1.04 18.71 15.84
CA TRP A 117 0.15 19.56 16.63
C TRP A 117 0.36 19.33 18.13
N PRO A 118 1.23 20.11 18.80
CA PRO A 118 1.52 19.96 20.22
C PRO A 118 0.29 20.13 21.14
N HIS A 119 -0.72 20.85 20.69
CA HIS A 119 -2.00 21.03 21.40
C HIS A 119 -3.04 19.97 21.04
N GLY A 120 -2.66 18.96 20.26
CA GLY A 120 -3.52 17.89 19.78
C GLY A 120 -4.29 18.25 18.51
N ASN A 121 -4.67 17.20 17.78
CA ASN A 121 -5.61 17.26 16.67
C ASN A 121 -6.45 15.95 16.70
N PRO A 122 -7.48 15.87 17.57
CA PRO A 122 -8.21 14.61 17.79
C PRO A 122 -8.83 14.05 16.53
N GLN A 123 -9.40 14.92 15.68
CA GLN A 123 -10.01 14.51 14.41
C GLN A 123 -9.00 13.83 13.48
N PHE A 124 -7.81 14.42 13.33
CA PHE A 124 -6.73 13.81 12.54
C PHE A 124 -6.29 12.47 13.14
N CYS A 125 -6.04 12.45 14.44
CA CYS A 125 -5.55 11.27 15.15
C CYS A 125 -6.52 10.08 15.05
N GLU A 126 -7.80 10.31 15.35
CA GLU A 126 -8.85 9.28 15.32
C GLU A 126 -9.06 8.75 13.90
N THR A 127 -9.14 9.65 12.91
CA THR A 127 -9.32 9.28 11.50
C THR A 127 -8.14 8.46 10.99
N LEU A 128 -6.90 8.89 11.27
CA LEU A 128 -5.71 8.19 10.81
C LEU A 128 -5.55 6.82 11.48
N HIS A 129 -5.85 6.73 12.78
CA HIS A 129 -5.84 5.47 13.51
C HIS A 129 -6.89 4.48 12.98
N GLU A 130 -8.13 4.94 12.79
CA GLU A 130 -9.21 4.11 12.26
C GLU A 130 -8.85 3.57 10.87
N TYR A 131 -8.35 4.44 10.00
CA TYR A 131 -7.89 4.07 8.67
C TYR A 131 -6.74 3.04 8.74
N ALA A 132 -5.69 3.32 9.52
CA ALA A 132 -4.55 2.43 9.67
C ALA A 132 -4.97 1.04 10.14
N LYS A 133 -5.86 0.99 11.14
CA LYS A 133 -6.42 -0.27 11.67
C LYS A 133 -7.19 -1.04 10.59
N LYS A 134 -8.01 -0.38 9.78
CA LYS A 134 -8.76 -1.04 8.69
C LYS A 134 -7.85 -1.54 7.58
N THR A 135 -6.82 -0.78 7.23
CA THR A 135 -5.84 -1.23 6.24
C THR A 135 -4.95 -2.38 6.74
N SER A 136 -4.63 -2.44 8.04
CA SER A 136 -3.92 -3.60 8.60
C SER A 136 -4.80 -4.84 8.71
N GLU A 137 -6.11 -4.68 8.98
CA GLU A 137 -7.08 -5.79 8.87
C GLU A 137 -7.13 -6.37 7.44
N LEU A 138 -7.03 -5.53 6.40
CA LEU A 138 -6.94 -5.97 5.01
C LEU A 138 -5.62 -6.71 4.73
N GLU A 139 -4.48 -6.19 5.18
CA GLU A 139 -3.18 -6.86 5.03
C GLU A 139 -3.21 -8.26 5.68
N GLN A 140 -3.69 -8.36 6.92
CA GLN A 140 -3.76 -9.64 7.64
C GLN A 140 -4.68 -10.65 6.95
N LEU A 141 -5.79 -10.17 6.37
CA LEU A 141 -6.71 -10.98 5.59
C LEU A 141 -6.01 -11.55 4.35
N VAL A 142 -5.33 -10.70 3.58
CA VAL A 142 -4.60 -11.12 2.37
C VAL A 142 -3.46 -12.08 2.73
N THR A 143 -2.69 -11.77 3.77
CA THR A 143 -1.61 -12.62 4.26
C THR A 143 -2.13 -14.00 4.70
N ARG A 144 -3.28 -14.08 5.37
CA ARG A 144 -3.92 -15.37 5.69
C ARG A 144 -4.29 -16.15 4.42
N MET A 145 -4.91 -15.49 3.44
CA MET A 145 -5.30 -16.12 2.18
C MET A 145 -4.08 -16.63 1.38
N ILE A 146 -2.99 -15.86 1.38
CA ILE A 146 -1.69 -16.27 0.82
C ILE A 146 -1.20 -17.54 1.51
N PHE A 147 -1.05 -17.52 2.83
CA PHE A 147 -0.47 -18.66 3.57
C PHE A 147 -1.30 -19.93 3.38
N GLU A 148 -2.63 -19.82 3.34
CA GLU A 148 -3.52 -20.94 3.05
C GLU A 148 -3.40 -21.43 1.61
N SER A 149 -3.31 -20.52 0.64
CA SER A 149 -3.13 -20.89 -0.77
C SER A 149 -1.84 -21.66 -1.05
N TYR A 150 -0.82 -21.50 -0.21
CA TYR A 150 0.47 -22.19 -0.29
C TYR A 150 0.58 -23.39 0.66
N GLY A 151 -0.41 -23.65 1.52
CA GLY A 151 -0.37 -24.75 2.50
C GLY A 151 0.71 -24.56 3.58
N VAL A 152 0.97 -23.31 3.97
CA VAL A 152 2.01 -22.92 4.94
C VAL A 152 1.43 -22.22 6.18
N GLU A 153 0.17 -22.46 6.48
CA GLU A 153 -0.63 -21.86 7.56
C GLU A 153 0.02 -22.04 8.94
N LYS A 154 0.82 -23.11 9.12
CA LYS A 154 1.59 -23.36 10.34
C LYS A 154 2.53 -22.20 10.74
N TYR A 155 2.93 -21.34 9.79
CA TYR A 155 3.78 -20.18 10.04
C TYR A 155 3.01 -18.86 10.19
N LEU A 156 1.70 -18.86 9.93
CA LEU A 156 0.90 -17.63 9.88
C LEU A 156 0.92 -16.87 11.20
N GLU A 157 0.68 -17.56 12.32
CA GLU A 157 0.65 -16.92 13.64
C GLU A 157 2.01 -16.34 14.03
N SER A 158 3.09 -17.02 13.66
CA SER A 158 4.45 -16.50 13.89
C SER A 158 4.71 -15.26 13.05
N HIS A 159 4.32 -15.29 11.77
CA HIS A 159 4.45 -14.16 10.86
C HIS A 159 3.69 -12.95 11.40
N LEU A 160 2.39 -13.08 11.67
CA LEU A 160 1.53 -12.01 12.16
C LEU A 160 2.05 -11.37 13.46
N LYS A 161 2.60 -12.17 14.38
CA LYS A 161 3.21 -11.67 15.63
C LYS A 161 4.51 -10.90 15.41
N SER A 162 5.25 -11.22 14.35
CA SER A 162 6.48 -10.53 13.97
C SER A 162 6.27 -9.32 13.07
N THR A 163 5.06 -9.15 12.52
CA THR A 163 4.75 -8.07 11.58
C THR A 163 4.64 -6.73 12.31
N SER A 164 5.39 -5.73 11.83
CA SER A 164 5.23 -4.33 12.18
C SER A 164 4.66 -3.55 11.00
N TYR A 165 3.84 -2.53 11.27
CA TYR A 165 3.24 -1.71 10.22
C TYR A 165 3.93 -0.35 10.10
N LEU A 166 4.04 0.14 8.87
CA LEU A 166 4.42 1.52 8.56
C LEU A 166 3.37 2.10 7.63
N LEU A 167 2.66 3.14 8.07
CA LEU A 167 1.76 3.88 7.20
C LEU A 167 2.55 5.00 6.53
N ARG A 168 2.58 4.99 5.19
CA ARG A 168 3.16 6.08 4.40
C ARG A 168 2.06 6.96 3.83
N ILE A 169 2.17 8.26 4.05
CA ILE A 169 1.26 9.27 3.51
C ILE A 169 2.08 10.09 2.51
N ALA A 170 1.68 10.11 1.24
CA ALA A 170 2.42 10.75 0.17
C ALA A 170 1.54 11.75 -0.59
N LYS A 171 2.09 12.93 -0.85
CA LYS A 171 1.54 13.96 -1.74
C LYS A 171 2.55 14.22 -2.84
N TYR A 172 2.08 14.18 -4.08
CA TYR A 172 2.87 14.57 -5.23
C TYR A 172 2.39 15.93 -5.71
N ARG A 173 3.31 16.88 -5.88
CA ARG A 173 2.99 18.14 -6.56
C ARG A 173 2.94 17.93 -8.08
N VAL A 174 2.20 18.78 -8.76
CA VAL A 174 2.23 18.84 -10.22
C VAL A 174 3.64 19.27 -10.67
N PRO A 175 4.25 18.59 -11.65
CA PRO A 175 5.54 18.99 -12.20
C PRO A 175 5.41 20.34 -12.92
N TYR A 176 6.46 21.17 -12.88
CA TYR A 176 6.52 22.36 -13.74
C TYR A 176 6.75 21.94 -15.19
N LYS A 177 6.49 22.86 -16.14
CA LYS A 177 6.54 22.58 -17.59
C LYS A 177 7.87 21.96 -18.07
N ASP A 178 8.97 22.29 -17.41
CA ASP A 178 10.33 21.86 -17.78
C ASP A 178 10.92 20.83 -16.80
N GLU A 179 10.10 20.26 -15.91
CA GLU A 179 10.50 19.19 -14.99
C GLU A 179 10.03 17.82 -15.48
N ASP A 180 10.75 16.77 -15.06
CA ASP A 180 10.32 15.38 -15.25
C ASP A 180 8.99 15.14 -14.51
N ASN A 181 8.09 14.37 -15.12
CA ASN A 181 6.80 14.01 -14.55
C ASN A 181 6.87 12.79 -13.61
N LEU A 182 8.08 12.25 -13.39
CA LEU A 182 8.33 11.13 -12.49
C LEU A 182 8.24 11.56 -11.01
N GLY A 183 7.13 11.17 -10.37
CA GLY A 183 6.88 11.39 -8.95
C GLY A 183 7.68 10.47 -8.03
N ALA A 184 7.84 9.21 -8.42
CA ALA A 184 8.64 8.22 -7.70
C ALA A 184 9.42 7.33 -8.67
N LEU A 185 10.69 7.09 -8.38
CA LEU A 185 11.55 6.21 -9.16
C LEU A 185 11.03 4.77 -9.14
N GLY A 186 11.32 4.02 -10.22
CA GLY A 186 11.07 2.58 -10.26
C GLY A 186 11.74 1.86 -9.08
N HIS A 187 10.96 1.21 -8.22
CA HIS A 187 11.48 0.46 -7.07
C HIS A 187 10.62 -0.74 -6.68
N THR A 188 11.18 -1.61 -5.86
CA THR A 188 10.49 -2.69 -5.16
C THR A 188 10.33 -2.36 -3.68
N ASP A 189 9.22 -2.78 -3.09
CA ASP A 189 8.98 -2.59 -1.67
C ASP A 189 9.75 -3.61 -0.83
N LYS A 190 10.31 -3.15 0.30
CA LYS A 190 11.16 -3.95 1.19
C LYS A 190 10.38 -4.78 2.23
N ASN A 191 9.06 -4.61 2.28
CA ASN A 191 8.16 -5.29 3.21
C ASN A 191 7.57 -6.56 2.59
N PHE A 192 6.80 -7.35 3.37
CA PHE A 192 6.18 -8.58 2.85
C PHE A 192 5.04 -8.28 1.86
N VAL A 193 4.11 -7.40 2.24
CA VAL A 193 2.95 -6.97 1.45
C VAL A 193 2.78 -5.46 1.61
N THR A 194 2.46 -4.77 0.51
CA THR A 194 2.06 -3.36 0.51
C THR A 194 0.60 -3.22 0.12
N ILE A 195 -0.13 -2.35 0.82
CA ILE A 195 -1.47 -1.90 0.45
C ILE A 195 -1.36 -0.43 0.00
N LEU A 196 -1.60 -0.17 -1.29
CA LEU A 196 -1.65 1.18 -1.84
C LEU A 196 -3.08 1.63 -2.02
N HIS A 197 -3.32 2.89 -1.66
CA HIS A 197 -4.59 3.57 -1.80
C HIS A 197 -4.32 4.98 -2.31
N GLN A 198 -4.98 5.37 -3.39
CA GLN A 198 -4.83 6.68 -4.03
C GLN A 198 -6.17 7.40 -4.10
N ASN A 199 -6.11 8.72 -4.32
CA ASN A 199 -7.27 9.52 -4.66
C ASN A 199 -7.62 9.36 -6.16
N ASP A 200 -8.50 10.22 -6.67
CA ASP A 200 -8.93 10.20 -8.08
C ASP A 200 -7.85 10.64 -9.08
N ILE A 201 -6.61 10.89 -8.64
CA ILE A 201 -5.50 11.25 -9.53
C ILE A 201 -4.75 9.97 -9.92
N HIS A 202 -4.72 9.71 -11.22
CA HIS A 202 -3.96 8.60 -11.79
C HIS A 202 -2.46 8.92 -11.83
N GLY A 203 -1.64 7.91 -11.58
CA GLY A 203 -0.20 8.02 -11.79
C GLY A 203 0.60 6.79 -11.36
N LEU A 204 0.02 5.89 -10.56
CA LEU A 204 0.64 4.62 -10.24
C LEU A 204 0.73 3.73 -11.49
N GLU A 205 1.94 3.26 -11.75
CA GLU A 205 2.23 2.29 -12.79
C GLU A 205 3.01 1.10 -12.24
N VAL A 206 2.72 -0.07 -12.77
CA VAL A 206 3.24 -1.35 -12.33
C VAL A 206 3.93 -2.04 -13.50
N LEU A 207 5.22 -2.37 -13.36
CA LEU A 207 6.01 -2.99 -14.43
C LEU A 207 5.64 -4.46 -14.60
N THR A 208 5.20 -4.86 -15.80
CA THR A 208 4.86 -6.25 -16.11
C THR A 208 6.02 -7.20 -15.85
N LYS A 209 5.68 -8.46 -15.60
CA LYS A 209 6.62 -9.54 -15.29
C LYS A 209 7.73 -9.73 -16.33
N ASP A 210 7.41 -9.52 -17.60
CA ASP A 210 8.36 -9.57 -18.72
C ASP A 210 9.33 -8.37 -18.75
N GLY A 211 9.08 -7.34 -17.94
CA GLY A 211 9.85 -6.10 -17.89
C GLY A 211 9.66 -5.20 -19.11
N GLN A 212 8.65 -5.46 -19.95
CA GLN A 212 8.47 -4.79 -21.23
C GLN A 212 7.44 -3.65 -21.18
N HIS A 213 6.44 -3.73 -20.31
CA HIS A 213 5.30 -2.81 -20.30
C HIS A 213 5.00 -2.28 -18.90
N TRP A 214 4.49 -1.07 -18.82
CA TRP A 214 3.95 -0.51 -17.59
C TRP A 214 2.43 -0.59 -17.65
N LEU A 215 1.80 -1.19 -16.64
CA LEU A 215 0.35 -1.22 -16.47
C LEU A 215 -0.04 -0.06 -15.57
N SER A 216 -0.85 0.86 -16.10
CA SER A 216 -1.45 1.92 -15.30
C SER A 216 -2.52 1.34 -14.38
N TYR A 217 -2.50 1.76 -13.12
CA TYR A 217 -3.58 1.45 -12.20
C TYR A 217 -4.77 2.37 -12.45
N ASP A 218 -5.87 1.77 -12.89
CA ASP A 218 -7.16 2.44 -13.06
C ASP A 218 -7.96 2.36 -11.75
N HIS A 219 -8.09 3.49 -11.07
CA HIS A 219 -8.82 3.57 -9.81
C HIS A 219 -10.31 3.46 -10.08
N SER A 220 -10.91 2.33 -9.72
CA SER A 220 -12.32 2.06 -9.98
C SER A 220 -13.29 2.58 -8.91
N SER A 221 -12.83 2.83 -7.68
CA SER A 221 -13.68 3.19 -6.53
C SER A 221 -12.84 3.56 -5.30
N PRO A 222 -13.31 4.44 -4.39
CA PRO A 222 -12.72 4.73 -3.08
C PRO A 222 -12.45 3.53 -2.17
N GLN A 223 -12.99 2.36 -2.52
CA GLN A 223 -12.80 1.09 -1.80
C GLN A 223 -11.82 0.15 -2.52
N SER A 224 -11.13 0.65 -3.54
CA SER A 224 -10.16 -0.10 -4.34
C SER A 224 -8.75 0.14 -3.80
N PHE A 225 -8.05 -0.95 -3.51
CA PHE A 225 -6.69 -0.95 -2.99
C PHE A 225 -5.81 -1.78 -3.91
N VAL A 226 -4.61 -1.32 -4.24
CA VAL A 226 -3.63 -2.19 -4.92
C VAL A 226 -2.87 -2.93 -3.84
N VAL A 227 -2.93 -4.25 -3.87
CA VAL A 227 -2.17 -5.12 -2.98
C VAL A 227 -0.98 -5.67 -3.74
N MET A 228 0.23 -5.43 -3.24
CA MET A 228 1.48 -5.77 -3.93
C MET A 228 2.36 -6.65 -3.07
N ALA A 229 3.05 -7.59 -3.71
CA ALA A 229 4.12 -8.37 -3.10
C ALA A 229 5.39 -7.52 -2.98
N GLY A 230 6.01 -7.51 -1.81
CA GLY A 230 7.35 -6.95 -1.64
C GLY A 230 8.44 -8.03 -1.65
N GLU A 231 9.69 -7.61 -1.43
CA GLU A 231 10.88 -8.46 -1.64
C GLU A 231 10.89 -9.76 -0.83
N PRO A 232 10.61 -9.77 0.50
CA PRO A 232 10.58 -11.02 1.27
C PRO A 232 9.51 -12.01 0.77
N PHE A 233 8.38 -11.55 0.25
CA PHE A 233 7.37 -12.43 -0.34
C PHE A 233 7.94 -13.17 -1.56
N LEU A 234 8.66 -12.43 -2.41
CA LEU A 234 9.31 -12.97 -3.62
C LEU A 234 10.44 -13.96 -3.30
N VAL A 235 11.11 -13.82 -2.15
CA VAL A 235 12.19 -14.72 -1.73
C VAL A 235 11.64 -15.97 -1.01
N CYS A 236 10.73 -15.79 -0.05
CA CYS A 236 10.30 -16.86 0.87
C CYS A 236 9.44 -17.96 0.22
N LEU A 237 8.70 -17.65 -0.84
CA LEU A 237 7.74 -18.59 -1.43
C LEU A 237 8.27 -19.32 -2.67
N PHE A 238 9.47 -18.99 -3.16
CA PHE A 238 9.88 -19.34 -4.53
C PHE A 238 11.29 -19.95 -4.65
N ASN A 239 11.67 -20.83 -3.71
CA ASN A 239 12.94 -21.58 -3.75
C ASN A 239 13.06 -22.61 -4.91
N SER A 240 12.08 -22.70 -5.82
CA SER A 240 12.11 -23.62 -6.97
C SER A 240 11.27 -23.20 -8.19
N LEU A 241 10.67 -22.00 -8.18
CA LEU A 241 9.93 -21.45 -9.31
C LEU A 241 10.52 -20.08 -9.64
N VAL A 242 11.18 -19.98 -10.80
CA VAL A 242 11.73 -18.73 -11.32
C VAL A 242 10.55 -17.82 -11.71
N LEU A 243 10.01 -17.08 -10.75
CA LEU A 243 9.17 -15.93 -11.03
C LEU A 243 10.10 -14.72 -11.11
N ILE A 244 10.26 -14.22 -12.33
CA ILE A 244 10.81 -12.89 -12.57
C ILE A 244 9.76 -11.91 -12.02
N PRO A 245 10.09 -11.01 -11.08
CA PRO A 245 9.09 -10.24 -10.33
C PRO A 245 8.44 -9.12 -11.15
N CYS A 246 7.40 -8.53 -10.56
CA CYS A 246 6.95 -7.18 -10.89
C CYS A 246 8.11 -6.24 -10.54
N LYS A 247 8.91 -5.87 -11.54
CA LYS A 247 10.28 -5.41 -11.28
C LYS A 247 10.34 -4.05 -10.63
N ASN A 248 9.30 -3.22 -10.74
CA ASN A 248 9.27 -1.88 -10.20
C ASN A 248 7.84 -1.34 -10.14
N THR A 249 7.55 -0.51 -9.14
CA THR A 249 6.44 0.45 -9.15
C THR A 249 7.01 1.84 -9.38
N ARG A 250 6.27 2.69 -10.10
CA ARG A 250 6.60 4.10 -10.25
C ARG A 250 5.33 4.94 -10.19
N VAL A 251 5.51 6.23 -9.95
CA VAL A 251 4.44 7.21 -10.04
C VAL A 251 4.82 8.21 -11.12
N CYS A 252 3.99 8.35 -12.15
CA CYS A 252 4.18 9.27 -13.29
C CYS A 252 2.89 10.08 -13.51
N PHE A 253 3.00 11.38 -13.79
CA PHE A 253 1.85 12.28 -14.02
C PHE A 253 1.76 12.85 -15.44
#